data_AF-A0A1V5E9Q3-F1
#
_entry.id   AF-A0A1V5E9Q3-F1
#
_cell.length_a   1.000
_cell.length_b   1.000
_cell.length_c   1.000
_cell.angle_alpha   90.00
_cell.angle_beta   90.00
_cell.angle_gamma   90.00
#
_symmetry.space_group_name_H-M   'P 1'
#
loop_
_entity.id
_entity.type
_entity.pdbx_description
1 polymer ?
#
loop_
_entity_poly.entity_id
_entity_poly.type
_entity_poly.pdbx_seq_one_letter_code
_entity_poly.pdbx_strand_id
1 'polypeptide(L)'
;MPPLFVQTNVRSSFRPSPAWYRDFVYEEERARGYDWKEDLVMPGILEIPIRKGVGAIVSVSLEPRCEQIKKTWNREIERRAEARNQDEDWARRFVPEEDRTLVSSLLAASRQFLIRGPHGRPAIVAGYHWFGAWGRDTLWSLPGLTFCLGRHREGLEILTALGGQERDGVLPNILSDDGEGGAYNTVDASLLFFWAVQQMLQFGGDPEEVRADLWPVMKRILQRYAEGTIWGIHAAENGLLSAGSAQTHLTWMDAVVDGKPVTPRCGFAVDINALWYNALCFASELSRRFGDDFFAFDEYIGRFQNSFVDTFWYGAGGYLGDTWDNGVLDISLRPNMILAVSLPHSPLDAEKRALVVRAVQEDLLTPRGLRTLSPKDPSYRGRCAGDQASRDSAYHQGTVWPWLLSPFGEAYLKVSEDRSRARSFLTALLRDFLRSHLHEAGLGSISEIFDGDPPHEARGCIAQAWSVAGVLRLYRILSDAADRPQT
;
A
#
# COMPACT_ATOMS: atom_id res chain seq x y z
N MET A 1 -29.66 2.38 -24.82
CA MET A 1 -28.21 2.62 -25.02
C MET A 1 -27.99 4.11 -25.21
N PRO A 2 -27.01 4.72 -24.52
CA PRO A 2 -26.55 6.06 -24.86
C PRO A 2 -25.95 6.06 -26.29
N PRO A 3 -25.96 7.20 -27.00
CA PRO A 3 -25.27 7.31 -28.28
C PRO A 3 -23.75 7.09 -28.07
N LEU A 4 -23.13 6.34 -28.99
CA LEU A 4 -21.68 6.15 -29.05
C LEU A 4 -21.12 6.92 -30.24
N PHE A 5 -20.19 7.83 -29.96
CA PHE A 5 -19.48 8.60 -30.97
C PHE A 5 -18.10 7.99 -31.17
N VAL A 6 -17.79 7.59 -32.40
CA VAL A 6 -16.52 6.96 -32.75
C VAL A 6 -15.78 7.80 -33.79
N GLN A 7 -14.50 8.05 -33.54
CA GLN A 7 -13.62 8.74 -34.48
C GLN A 7 -12.40 7.88 -34.80
N THR A 8 -11.94 7.97 -36.05
CA THR A 8 -10.73 7.29 -36.51
C THR A 8 -9.82 8.27 -37.25
N ASN A 9 -8.50 8.11 -37.09
CA ASN A 9 -7.50 8.95 -37.77
C ASN A 9 -7.30 8.59 -39.26
N VAL A 10 -7.81 7.42 -39.66
CA VAL A 10 -7.86 6.93 -41.03
C VAL A 10 -9.32 6.72 -41.43
N ARG A 11 -9.62 6.75 -42.73
CA ARG A 11 -10.97 6.49 -43.23
C ARG A 11 -11.40 5.08 -42.81
N SER A 12 -12.48 5.00 -42.04
CA SER A 12 -13.09 3.75 -41.60
C SER A 12 -14.48 3.60 -42.24
N SER A 13 -15.00 2.37 -42.23
CA SER A 13 -16.38 2.07 -42.61
C SER A 13 -17.07 1.41 -41.43
N PHE A 14 -18.21 1.96 -41.03
CA PHE A 14 -19.10 1.29 -40.09
C PHE A 14 -20.17 0.56 -40.88
N ARG A 15 -20.25 -0.76 -40.70
CA ARG A 15 -21.31 -1.60 -41.25
C ARG A 15 -22.29 -1.92 -40.13
N PRO A 16 -23.53 -1.38 -40.17
CA PRO A 16 -24.58 -1.79 -39.26
C PRO A 16 -24.78 -3.31 -39.34
N SER A 17 -24.69 -3.97 -38.18
CA SER A 17 -24.88 -5.41 -38.07
C SER A 17 -25.42 -5.73 -36.67
N PRO A 18 -26.59 -5.18 -36.29
CA PRO A 18 -27.13 -5.34 -34.94
C PRO A 18 -27.35 -6.82 -34.64
N ALA A 19 -26.69 -7.31 -33.59
CA ALA A 19 -26.88 -8.67 -33.08
C ALA A 19 -26.94 -8.64 -31.56
N TRP A 20 -27.70 -9.58 -30.99
CA TRP A 20 -27.71 -9.87 -29.56
C TRP A 20 -27.00 -11.19 -29.30
N TYR A 21 -25.96 -11.13 -28.48
CA TYR A 21 -25.35 -12.30 -27.87
C TYR A 21 -26.04 -12.50 -26.53
N ARG A 22 -26.90 -13.51 -26.46
CA ARG A 22 -27.64 -13.85 -25.23
C ARG A 22 -26.80 -14.73 -24.33
N ASP A 23 -26.97 -14.57 -23.03
CA ASP A 23 -26.27 -15.36 -22.01
C ASP A 23 -24.74 -15.36 -22.21
N PHE A 24 -24.15 -14.20 -22.57
CA PHE A 24 -22.70 -14.08 -22.68
C PHE A 24 -22.06 -14.35 -21.33
N VAL A 25 -21.06 -15.23 -21.32
CA VAL A 25 -20.48 -15.79 -20.08
C VAL A 25 -19.13 -15.12 -19.79
N TYR A 26 -19.05 -14.49 -18.62
CA TYR A 26 -17.80 -14.03 -18.01
C TYR A 26 -17.24 -15.09 -17.08
N GLU A 27 -16.36 -15.93 -17.61
CA GLU A 27 -15.77 -17.06 -16.85
C GLU A 27 -15.09 -16.61 -15.55
N GLU A 28 -14.40 -15.46 -15.57
CA GLU A 28 -13.73 -14.95 -14.35
C GLU A 28 -14.70 -14.41 -13.30
N GLU A 29 -15.78 -13.74 -13.72
CA GLU A 29 -16.83 -13.31 -12.78
C GLU A 29 -17.58 -14.52 -12.21
N ARG A 30 -17.78 -15.56 -13.01
CA ARG A 30 -18.36 -16.84 -12.55
C ARG A 30 -17.48 -17.49 -11.50
N ALA A 31 -16.17 -17.56 -11.74
CA ALA A 31 -15.20 -18.09 -10.79
C ALA A 31 -15.16 -17.28 -9.49
N ARG A 32 -15.40 -15.97 -9.57
CA ARG A 32 -15.49 -15.07 -8.41
C ARG A 32 -16.83 -15.16 -7.65
N GLY A 33 -17.84 -15.79 -8.23
CA GLY A 33 -19.20 -15.87 -7.68
C GLY A 33 -20.02 -14.58 -7.85
N TYR A 34 -19.64 -13.71 -8.80
CA TYR A 34 -20.38 -12.49 -9.14
C TYR A 34 -21.37 -12.74 -10.28
N ASP A 35 -22.22 -11.76 -10.58
CA ASP A 35 -23.10 -11.82 -11.77
C ASP A 35 -22.24 -11.96 -13.03
N TRP A 36 -22.37 -13.11 -13.69
CA TRP A 36 -21.43 -13.55 -14.72
C TRP A 36 -22.06 -13.80 -16.09
N LYS A 37 -23.38 -13.59 -16.20
CA LYS A 37 -24.13 -13.67 -17.46
C LYS A 37 -24.71 -12.31 -17.79
N GLU A 38 -24.56 -11.90 -19.04
CA GLU A 38 -25.30 -10.75 -19.55
C GLU A 38 -25.68 -10.91 -21.02
N ASP A 39 -26.67 -10.14 -21.46
CA ASP A 39 -27.02 -10.02 -22.87
C ASP A 39 -26.23 -8.84 -23.48
N LEU A 40 -25.35 -9.15 -24.42
CA LEU A 40 -24.51 -8.17 -25.11
C LEU A 40 -25.09 -7.78 -26.47
N VAL A 41 -25.14 -6.47 -26.73
CA VAL A 41 -25.53 -5.93 -28.02
C VAL A 41 -24.30 -5.55 -28.85
N MET A 42 -24.20 -6.08 -30.05
CA MET A 42 -23.23 -5.67 -31.06
C MET A 42 -23.94 -4.75 -32.05
N PRO A 43 -23.78 -3.42 -31.98
CA PRO A 43 -24.50 -2.49 -32.87
C PRO A 43 -24.05 -2.61 -34.33
N GLY A 44 -22.81 -3.01 -34.56
CA GLY A 44 -22.24 -3.23 -35.89
C GLY A 44 -20.73 -3.40 -35.85
N ILE A 45 -20.13 -3.40 -37.02
CA ILE A 45 -18.69 -3.65 -37.21
C ILE A 45 -18.04 -2.36 -37.72
N LEU A 46 -17.02 -1.88 -37.02
CA LEU A 46 -16.16 -0.81 -37.48
C LEU A 46 -14.92 -1.42 -38.15
N GLU A 47 -14.81 -1.24 -39.46
CA GLU A 47 -13.69 -1.72 -40.25
C GLU A 47 -12.70 -0.57 -40.51
N ILE A 48 -11.44 -0.82 -40.19
CA ILE A 48 -10.37 0.16 -40.32
C ILE A 48 -9.26 -0.46 -41.18
N PRO A 49 -9.06 0.00 -42.43
CA PRO A 49 -7.97 -0.49 -43.27
C PRO A 49 -6.63 0.05 -42.75
N ILE A 50 -5.76 -0.85 -42.31
CA ILE A 50 -4.42 -0.51 -41.79
C ILE A 50 -3.36 -0.92 -42.82
N ARG A 51 -2.41 -0.01 -43.10
CA ARG A 51 -1.22 -0.29 -43.93
C ARG A 51 -0.01 -0.52 -43.02
N LYS A 52 0.94 -1.36 -43.46
CA LYS A 52 2.20 -1.55 -42.75
C LYS A 52 2.87 -0.21 -42.47
N GLY A 53 3.23 0.05 -41.21
CA GLY A 53 3.87 1.30 -40.76
C GLY A 53 2.92 2.46 -40.46
N VAL A 54 1.60 2.29 -40.65
CA VAL A 54 0.59 3.32 -40.30
C VAL A 54 -0.17 2.88 -39.05
N GLY A 55 -0.18 3.72 -38.01
CA GLY A 55 -0.99 3.49 -36.82
C GLY A 55 -2.45 3.89 -37.02
N ALA A 56 -3.37 3.03 -36.57
CA ALA A 56 -4.79 3.37 -36.42
C ALA A 56 -5.05 3.88 -34.99
N ILE A 57 -5.73 5.01 -34.90
CA ILE A 57 -6.16 5.59 -33.62
C ILE A 57 -7.68 5.58 -33.62
N VAL A 58 -8.26 5.03 -32.55
CA VAL A 58 -9.70 4.94 -32.33
C VAL A 58 -10.03 5.71 -31.06
N SER A 59 -11.04 6.58 -31.14
CA SER A 59 -11.61 7.28 -29.99
C SER A 59 -13.08 6.91 -29.90
N VAL A 60 -13.53 6.51 -28.71
CA VAL A 60 -14.91 6.15 -28.41
C VAL A 60 -15.38 7.01 -27.25
N SER A 61 -16.53 7.66 -27.38
CA SER A 61 -17.07 8.55 -26.35
C SER A 61 -18.60 8.48 -26.29
N LEU A 62 -19.15 8.79 -25.11
CA LEU A 62 -20.58 8.99 -24.90
C LEU A 62 -21.04 10.39 -25.34
N GLU A 63 -20.10 11.27 -25.68
CA GLU A 63 -20.35 12.64 -26.10
C GLU A 63 -19.72 12.90 -27.46
N PRO A 64 -20.29 13.81 -28.29
CA PRO A 64 -19.65 14.22 -29.53
C PRO A 64 -18.29 14.85 -29.24
N ARG A 65 -17.22 14.26 -29.79
CA ARG A 65 -15.88 14.85 -29.78
C ARG A 65 -15.62 15.44 -31.17
N CYS A 66 -15.35 16.73 -31.23
CA CYS A 66 -15.01 17.44 -32.48
C CYS A 66 -13.49 17.66 -32.64
N GLU A 67 -12.69 17.23 -31.66
CA GLU A 67 -11.24 17.41 -31.70
C GLU A 67 -10.58 16.53 -32.77
N GLN A 68 -9.44 17.00 -33.29
CA GLN A 68 -8.61 16.20 -34.18
C GLN A 68 -7.91 15.10 -33.39
N ILE A 69 -8.36 13.85 -33.54
CA ILE A 69 -7.87 12.68 -32.81
C ILE A 69 -6.34 12.52 -32.82
N LYS A 70 -5.67 12.84 -33.94
CA LYS A 70 -4.19 12.80 -34.03
C LYS A 70 -3.52 13.80 -33.09
N LYS A 71 -4.11 15.00 -32.95
CA LYS A 71 -3.59 16.04 -32.05
C LYS A 71 -3.76 15.61 -30.59
N THR A 72 -4.91 15.03 -30.24
CA THR A 72 -5.16 14.52 -28.88
C THR A 72 -4.22 13.36 -28.55
N TRP A 73 -4.03 12.43 -29.49
CA TRP A 73 -3.08 11.33 -29.35
C TRP A 73 -1.63 11.81 -29.17
N ASN A 74 -1.15 12.71 -30.04
CA ASN A 74 0.21 13.22 -29.95
C ASN A 74 0.46 13.96 -28.63
N ARG A 75 -0.52 14.76 -28.17
CA ARG A 75 -0.45 15.43 -26.86
C ARG A 75 -0.32 14.44 -25.71
N GLU A 76 -1.05 13.32 -25.77
CA GLU A 76 -0.95 12.28 -24.74
C GLU A 76 0.40 11.55 -24.80
N ILE A 77 0.95 11.30 -26.00
CA ILE A 77 2.30 10.73 -26.17
C ILE A 77 3.36 11.68 -25.60
N GLU A 78 3.28 12.97 -25.91
CA GLU A 78 4.16 14.02 -25.39
C GLU A 78 4.08 14.11 -23.87
N ARG A 79 2.86 14.17 -23.30
CA ARG A 79 2.65 14.17 -21.85
C ARG A 79 3.27 12.96 -21.17
N ARG A 80 3.11 11.76 -21.73
CA ARG A 80 3.75 10.53 -21.21
C ARG A 80 5.26 10.54 -21.35
N ALA A 81 5.80 11.14 -22.41
CA ALA A 81 7.23 11.28 -22.61
C ALA A 81 7.84 12.26 -21.60
N GLU A 82 7.22 13.43 -21.39
CA GLU A 82 7.61 14.39 -20.36
C GLU A 82 7.60 13.77 -18.97
N ALA A 83 6.53 13.03 -18.63
CA ALA A 83 6.43 12.31 -17.37
C ALA A 83 7.56 11.29 -17.18
N ARG A 84 7.92 10.53 -18.23
CA ARG A 84 9.07 9.61 -18.17
C ARG A 84 10.40 10.35 -18.01
N ASN A 85 10.59 11.47 -18.70
CA ASN A 85 11.82 12.26 -18.61
C ASN A 85 12.02 12.84 -17.20
N GLN A 86 10.93 13.22 -16.51
CA GLN A 86 10.99 13.65 -15.10
C GLN A 86 11.46 12.54 -14.16
N ASP A 87 11.20 11.27 -14.50
CA ASP A 87 11.60 10.12 -13.70
C ASP A 87 12.96 9.52 -14.16
N GLU A 88 13.56 10.03 -15.24
CA GLU A 88 14.75 9.46 -15.88
C GLU A 88 15.98 9.52 -14.98
N ASP A 89 16.19 10.65 -14.31
CA ASP A 89 17.28 10.81 -13.33
C ASP A 89 17.19 9.79 -12.20
N TRP A 90 15.97 9.39 -11.84
CA TRP A 90 15.75 8.35 -10.85
C TRP A 90 16.04 6.96 -11.42
N ALA A 91 15.56 6.65 -12.62
CA ALA A 91 15.82 5.38 -13.30
C ALA A 91 17.32 5.14 -13.58
N ARG A 92 18.09 6.20 -13.87
CA ARG A 92 19.54 6.13 -14.15
C ARG A 92 20.37 5.66 -12.95
N ARG A 93 19.85 5.74 -11.73
CA ARG A 93 20.52 5.26 -10.49
C ARG A 93 20.70 3.74 -10.48
N PHE A 94 19.95 3.01 -11.29
CA PHE A 94 20.04 1.56 -11.37
C PHE A 94 21.00 1.17 -12.51
N VAL A 95 22.12 0.54 -12.13
CA VAL A 95 23.27 0.27 -13.01
C VAL A 95 23.04 -0.95 -13.93
N PRO A 96 22.41 -2.06 -13.48
CA PRO A 96 21.98 -3.09 -14.42
C PRO A 96 20.85 -2.55 -15.30
N GLU A 97 21.01 -2.64 -16.62
CA GLU A 97 20.01 -2.17 -17.59
C GLU A 97 18.65 -2.88 -17.41
N GLU A 98 18.69 -4.13 -16.98
CA GLU A 98 17.49 -4.88 -16.59
C GLU A 98 16.75 -4.22 -15.44
N ASP A 99 17.44 -3.89 -14.34
CA ASP A 99 16.82 -3.22 -13.18
C ASP A 99 16.25 -1.87 -13.60
N ARG A 100 16.98 -1.10 -14.39
CA ARG A 100 16.50 0.19 -14.95
C ARG A 100 15.21 0.02 -15.73
N THR A 101 15.09 -1.03 -16.55
CA THR A 101 13.89 -1.29 -17.35
C THR A 101 12.69 -1.67 -16.47
N LEU A 102 12.90 -2.58 -15.50
CA LEU A 102 11.86 -3.01 -14.56
C LEU A 102 11.34 -1.83 -13.73
N VAL A 103 12.28 -1.04 -13.20
CA VAL A 103 12.01 0.13 -12.38
C VAL A 103 11.32 1.23 -13.18
N SER A 104 11.71 1.46 -14.44
CA SER A 104 11.04 2.44 -15.33
C SER A 104 9.58 2.07 -15.61
N SER A 105 9.27 0.77 -15.68
CA SER A 105 7.89 0.29 -15.81
C SER A 105 7.07 0.63 -14.57
N LEU A 106 7.64 0.41 -13.37
CA LEU A 106 6.99 0.77 -12.11
C LEU A 106 6.82 2.29 -11.94
N LEU A 107 7.78 3.11 -12.39
CA LEU A 107 7.63 4.57 -12.39
C LEU A 107 6.45 5.03 -13.26
N ALA A 108 6.25 4.39 -14.42
CA ALA A 108 5.11 4.67 -15.27
C ALA A 108 3.78 4.21 -14.62
N ALA A 109 3.78 3.07 -13.92
CA ALA A 109 2.62 2.60 -13.15
C ALA A 109 2.31 3.52 -11.95
N SER A 110 3.33 4.04 -11.24
CA SER A 110 3.16 4.88 -10.05
C SER A 110 2.30 6.11 -10.32
N ARG A 111 2.45 6.71 -11.51
CA ARG A 111 1.68 7.88 -11.96
C ARG A 111 0.21 7.60 -12.22
N GLN A 112 -0.17 6.34 -12.43
CA GLN A 112 -1.56 5.98 -12.71
C GLN A 112 -2.43 6.02 -11.44
N PHE A 113 -1.83 5.79 -10.27
CA PHE A 113 -2.54 5.84 -8.99
C PHE A 113 -2.77 7.27 -8.49
N LEU A 114 -1.95 8.23 -8.95
CA LEU A 114 -2.06 9.65 -8.60
C LEU A 114 -3.14 10.30 -9.46
N ILE A 115 -4.29 10.57 -8.86
CA ILE A 115 -5.45 11.13 -9.55
C ILE A 115 -5.86 12.47 -8.93
N ARG A 116 -6.68 13.20 -9.68
CA ARG A 116 -7.47 14.30 -9.12
C ARG A 116 -8.94 13.93 -9.21
N GLY A 117 -9.60 13.84 -8.06
CA GLY A 117 -11.03 13.60 -7.94
C GLY A 117 -11.86 14.83 -8.33
N PRO A 118 -13.18 14.78 -8.10
CA PRO A 118 -14.06 15.94 -8.20
C PRO A 118 -13.48 17.19 -7.51
N HIS A 119 -13.74 18.36 -8.08
CA HIS A 119 -13.20 19.66 -7.61
C HIS A 119 -11.66 19.75 -7.58
N GLY A 120 -10.95 18.81 -8.20
CA GLY A 120 -9.49 18.85 -8.34
C GLY A 120 -8.72 18.33 -7.12
N ARG A 121 -9.40 17.72 -6.13
CA ARG A 121 -8.76 17.19 -4.92
C ARG A 121 -7.79 16.06 -5.28
N PRO A 122 -6.53 16.09 -4.85
CA PRO A 122 -5.60 15.02 -5.14
C PRO A 122 -5.90 13.78 -4.29
N ALA A 123 -5.74 12.60 -4.88
CA ALA A 123 -5.96 11.33 -4.20
C ALA A 123 -5.06 10.23 -4.77
N ILE A 124 -4.90 9.15 -4.00
CA ILE A 124 -4.29 7.90 -4.45
C ILE A 124 -5.40 6.85 -4.59
N VAL A 125 -5.57 6.32 -5.80
CA VAL A 125 -6.41 5.12 -6.01
C VAL A 125 -5.68 3.93 -5.42
N ALA A 126 -6.32 3.18 -4.52
CA ALA A 126 -5.70 2.05 -3.83
C ALA A 126 -5.32 0.90 -4.79
N GLY A 127 -6.13 0.67 -5.83
CA GLY A 127 -5.78 -0.27 -6.88
C GLY A 127 -6.84 -0.44 -7.97
N TYR A 128 -6.39 -0.82 -9.16
CA TYR A 128 -7.24 -1.06 -10.32
C TYR A 128 -7.59 -2.55 -10.47
N HIS A 129 -8.81 -2.89 -10.87
CA HIS A 129 -9.81 -1.99 -11.49
C HIS A 129 -11.01 -1.62 -10.60
N TRP A 130 -11.00 -1.94 -9.30
CA TRP A 130 -12.21 -1.81 -8.47
C TRP A 130 -12.09 -0.96 -7.20
N PHE A 131 -10.89 -0.55 -6.78
CA PHE A 131 -10.78 0.27 -5.57
C PHE A 131 -10.90 1.77 -5.88
N GLY A 132 -11.50 2.50 -4.93
CA GLY A 132 -11.39 3.94 -4.82
C GLY A 132 -10.15 4.37 -4.01
N ALA A 133 -10.22 5.52 -3.35
CA ALA A 133 -9.17 6.00 -2.47
C ALA A 133 -9.40 5.54 -1.01
N TRP A 134 -8.36 4.97 -0.40
CA TRP A 134 -8.38 4.47 0.97
C TRP A 134 -7.27 5.16 1.78
N GLY A 135 -7.57 5.62 3.00
CA GLY A 135 -6.62 6.38 3.81
C GLY A 135 -5.38 5.57 4.20
N ARG A 136 -5.57 4.30 4.57
CA ARG A 136 -4.47 3.36 4.87
C ARG A 136 -3.55 3.16 3.66
N ASP A 137 -4.13 2.76 2.52
CA ASP A 137 -3.39 2.53 1.27
C ASP A 137 -2.70 3.80 0.80
N THR A 138 -3.37 4.95 0.92
CA THR A 138 -2.79 6.26 0.61
C THR A 138 -1.53 6.49 1.43
N LEU A 139 -1.59 6.30 2.75
CA LEU A 139 -0.47 6.60 3.64
C LEU A 139 0.71 5.63 3.47
N TRP A 140 0.44 4.34 3.23
CA TRP A 140 1.50 3.38 2.88
C TRP A 140 2.12 3.67 1.52
N SER A 141 1.31 4.10 0.54
CA SER A 141 1.78 4.37 -0.82
C SER A 141 2.51 5.69 -0.94
N LEU A 142 2.13 6.69 -0.14
CA LEU A 142 2.52 8.08 -0.35
C LEU A 142 4.03 8.28 -0.48
N PRO A 143 4.88 7.71 0.40
CA PRO A 143 6.33 7.91 0.28
C PRO A 143 6.92 7.33 -1.00
N GLY A 144 6.45 6.14 -1.42
CA GLY A 144 6.96 5.45 -2.60
C GLY A 144 6.47 6.02 -3.92
N LEU A 145 5.27 6.63 -3.95
CA LEU A 145 4.71 7.27 -5.14
C LEU A 145 5.14 8.74 -5.29
N THR A 146 5.53 9.39 -4.19
CA THR A 146 5.83 10.84 -4.20
C THR A 146 7.23 11.17 -3.68
N PHE A 147 7.47 11.16 -2.36
CA PHE A 147 8.67 11.69 -1.73
C PHE A 147 9.97 11.01 -2.20
N CYS A 148 9.98 9.68 -2.34
CA CYS A 148 11.15 8.93 -2.84
C CYS A 148 11.53 9.31 -4.28
N LEU A 149 10.57 9.85 -5.04
CA LEU A 149 10.69 10.22 -6.45
C LEU A 149 10.82 11.74 -6.65
N GLY A 150 10.96 12.52 -5.56
CA GLY A 150 11.08 13.98 -5.61
C GLY A 150 9.77 14.74 -5.87
N ARG A 151 8.61 14.07 -5.86
CA ARG A 151 7.29 14.71 -6.09
C ARG A 151 6.74 15.33 -4.80
N HIS A 152 7.55 16.12 -4.09
CA HIS A 152 7.25 16.62 -2.74
C HIS A 152 5.94 17.39 -2.65
N ARG A 153 5.70 18.32 -3.58
CA ARG A 153 4.49 19.15 -3.59
C ARG A 153 3.21 18.31 -3.72
N GLU A 154 3.22 17.32 -4.60
CA GLU A 154 2.07 16.43 -4.81
C GLU A 154 1.82 15.57 -3.57
N GLY A 155 2.89 15.05 -2.96
CA GLY A 155 2.80 14.29 -1.72
C GLY A 155 2.27 15.11 -0.54
N LEU A 156 2.73 16.35 -0.38
CA LEU A 156 2.24 17.27 0.64
C LEU A 156 0.77 17.63 0.42
N GLU A 157 0.36 17.93 -0.82
CA GLU A 157 -1.03 18.26 -1.14
C GLU A 157 -1.99 17.14 -0.72
N ILE A 158 -1.61 15.87 -1.01
CA ILE A 158 -2.38 14.69 -0.60
C ILE A 158 -2.38 14.53 0.93
N LEU A 159 -1.21 14.66 1.57
CA LEU A 159 -1.08 14.47 3.01
C LEU A 159 -1.87 15.52 3.80
N THR A 160 -1.79 16.80 3.41
CA THR A 160 -2.58 17.88 4.00
C THR A 160 -4.07 17.68 3.75
N ALA A 161 -4.47 17.28 2.54
CA ALA A 161 -5.86 17.01 2.21
C ALA A 161 -6.46 15.84 3.00
N LEU A 162 -5.66 14.82 3.33
CA LEU A 162 -6.04 13.71 4.20
C LEU A 162 -6.10 14.14 5.67
N GLY A 163 -5.09 14.88 6.14
CA GLY A 163 -5.04 15.42 7.51
C GLY A 163 -6.23 16.33 7.84
N GLY A 164 -6.70 17.11 6.86
CA GLY A 164 -7.92 17.93 7.00
C GLY A 164 -9.23 17.14 7.14
N GLN A 165 -9.22 15.81 6.97
CA GLN A 165 -10.37 14.93 7.19
C GLN A 165 -10.33 14.21 8.54
N GLU A 166 -9.34 14.50 9.38
CA GLU A 166 -9.27 13.99 10.74
C GLU A 166 -10.53 14.36 11.52
N ARG A 167 -11.10 13.36 12.21
CA ARG A 167 -12.22 13.53 13.12
C ARG A 167 -11.93 12.74 14.38
N ASP A 168 -11.95 13.41 15.51
CA ASP A 168 -11.86 12.76 16.82
C ASP A 168 -10.57 11.92 17.03
N GLY A 169 -9.46 12.38 16.46
CA GLY A 169 -8.18 11.68 16.45
C GLY A 169 -8.07 10.53 15.44
N VAL A 170 -9.10 10.33 14.61
CA VAL A 170 -9.16 9.24 13.63
C VAL A 170 -9.17 9.79 12.21
N LEU A 171 -8.29 9.27 11.37
CA LEU A 171 -8.34 9.47 9.92
C LEU A 171 -9.26 8.44 9.25
N PRO A 172 -9.93 8.78 8.14
CA PRO A 172 -10.81 7.85 7.45
C PRO A 172 -10.03 6.70 6.79
N ASN A 173 -10.62 5.49 6.84
CA ASN A 173 -10.19 4.32 6.07
C ASN A 173 -10.65 4.41 4.62
N ILE A 174 -11.92 4.73 4.37
CA ILE A 174 -12.48 4.93 3.02
C ILE A 174 -12.67 6.43 2.80
N LEU A 175 -12.10 6.95 1.71
CA LEU A 175 -12.25 8.35 1.32
C LEU A 175 -13.41 8.48 0.34
N SER A 176 -14.30 9.44 0.58
CA SER A 176 -15.34 9.77 -0.40
C SER A 176 -14.75 10.65 -1.51
N ASP A 177 -15.28 10.53 -2.72
CA ASP A 177 -14.80 11.29 -3.89
C ASP A 177 -15.01 12.80 -3.73
N ASP A 178 -16.02 13.22 -2.98
CA ASP A 178 -16.38 14.61 -2.69
C ASP A 178 -15.79 15.14 -1.36
N GLY A 179 -15.20 14.27 -0.53
CA GLY A 179 -14.70 14.62 0.79
C GLY A 179 -15.72 14.65 1.92
N GLU A 180 -17.00 14.41 1.64
CA GLU A 180 -18.05 14.27 2.63
C GLU A 180 -18.45 12.79 2.80
N GLY A 181 -18.27 12.21 4.00
CA GLY A 181 -18.82 10.88 4.31
C GLY A 181 -17.87 9.68 4.15
N GLY A 182 -16.60 9.82 4.58
CA GLY A 182 -15.67 8.69 4.71
C GLY A 182 -15.98 7.73 5.88
N ALA A 183 -15.46 6.51 5.82
CA ALA A 183 -15.59 5.50 6.88
C ALA A 183 -14.38 5.56 7.82
N TYR A 184 -14.60 5.66 9.14
CA TYR A 184 -13.54 5.86 10.16
C TYR A 184 -13.25 4.58 10.96
N ASN A 185 -13.39 3.41 10.35
CA ASN A 185 -13.17 2.09 10.95
C ASN A 185 -11.70 1.63 10.77
N THR A 186 -10.74 2.43 11.25
CA THR A 186 -9.30 2.13 11.17
C THR A 186 -8.59 2.63 12.42
N VAL A 187 -7.64 1.83 12.94
CA VAL A 187 -6.70 2.27 13.99
C VAL A 187 -5.33 2.63 13.42
N ASP A 188 -4.94 2.04 12.30
CA ASP A 188 -3.63 2.23 11.68
C ASP A 188 -3.51 3.54 10.89
N ALA A 189 -4.55 4.04 10.23
CA ALA A 189 -4.45 5.21 9.36
C ALA A 189 -3.88 6.45 10.09
N SER A 190 -4.40 6.78 11.28
CA SER A 190 -3.89 7.90 12.07
C SER A 190 -2.42 7.73 12.46
N LEU A 191 -1.96 6.51 12.74
CA LEU A 191 -0.55 6.26 13.09
C LEU A 191 0.36 6.27 11.85
N LEU A 192 -0.13 5.77 10.72
CA LEU A 192 0.56 5.84 9.43
C LEU A 192 0.73 7.27 8.94
N PHE A 193 -0.12 8.20 9.38
CA PHE A 193 0.06 9.62 9.12
C PHE A 193 1.36 10.16 9.72
N PHE A 194 1.68 9.78 10.97
CA PHE A 194 2.96 10.15 11.60
C PHE A 194 4.13 9.56 10.80
N TRP A 195 4.03 8.30 10.41
CA TRP A 195 5.04 7.65 9.59
C TRP A 195 5.20 8.35 8.23
N ALA A 196 4.12 8.70 7.54
CA ALA A 196 4.17 9.38 6.24
C ALA A 196 4.82 10.77 6.36
N VAL A 197 4.51 11.54 7.42
CA VAL A 197 5.19 12.82 7.73
C VAL A 197 6.68 12.60 8.01
N GLN A 198 7.02 11.56 8.78
CA GLN A 198 8.41 11.20 9.07
C GLN A 198 9.17 10.85 7.78
N GLN A 199 8.55 10.08 6.88
CA GLN A 199 9.13 9.77 5.57
C GLN A 199 9.25 11.02 4.68
N MET A 200 8.28 11.94 4.71
CA MET A 200 8.36 13.21 3.98
C MET A 200 9.61 13.99 4.38
N LEU A 201 9.86 14.14 5.68
CA LEU A 201 11.05 14.82 6.21
C LEU A 201 12.34 14.05 5.88
N GLN A 202 12.33 12.72 5.96
CA GLN A 202 13.48 11.88 5.62
C GLN A 202 13.95 12.10 4.17
N PHE A 203 13.02 12.34 3.25
CA PHE A 203 13.32 12.58 1.83
C PHE A 203 13.49 14.07 1.48
N GLY A 204 13.59 14.97 2.47
CA GLY A 204 13.93 16.38 2.24
C GLY A 204 12.74 17.35 2.17
N GLY A 205 11.57 16.95 2.67
CA GLY A 205 10.43 17.87 2.86
C GLY A 205 10.72 18.96 3.89
N ASP A 206 9.96 20.06 3.81
CA ASP A 206 10.15 21.24 4.67
C ASP A 206 9.53 21.03 6.07
N PRO A 207 10.33 21.11 7.14
CA PRO A 207 9.83 21.07 8.52
C PRO A 207 8.83 22.18 8.87
N GLU A 208 8.90 23.35 8.23
CA GLU A 208 7.97 24.43 8.51
C GLU A 208 6.57 24.15 7.93
N GLU A 209 6.48 23.44 6.80
CA GLU A 209 5.19 22.93 6.28
C GLU A 209 4.58 21.92 7.26
N VAL A 210 5.40 21.04 7.86
CA VAL A 210 4.95 20.14 8.93
C VAL A 210 4.43 20.94 10.11
N ARG A 211 5.19 21.95 10.56
CA ARG A 211 4.82 22.77 11.72
C ARG A 211 3.49 23.48 11.51
N ALA A 212 3.27 24.04 10.33
CA ALA A 212 2.09 24.83 10.01
C ALA A 212 0.84 23.96 9.82
N ASP A 213 0.91 22.92 9.00
CA ASP A 213 -0.28 22.24 8.49
C ASP A 213 -0.54 20.87 9.12
N LEU A 214 0.52 20.14 9.50
CA LEU A 214 0.41 18.72 9.88
C LEU A 214 0.55 18.51 11.39
N TRP A 215 1.42 19.28 12.05
CA TRP A 215 1.66 19.20 13.49
C TRP A 215 0.39 19.45 14.33
N PRO A 216 -0.49 20.42 14.00
CA PRO A 216 -1.75 20.58 14.73
C PRO A 216 -2.65 19.34 14.67
N VAL A 217 -2.67 18.62 13.54
CA VAL A 217 -3.43 17.37 13.37
C VAL A 217 -2.83 16.27 14.23
N MET A 218 -1.51 16.08 14.16
CA MET A 218 -0.78 15.10 14.97
C MET A 218 -1.06 15.29 16.47
N LYS A 219 -1.00 16.53 16.96
CA LYS A 219 -1.31 16.85 18.36
C LYS A 219 -2.71 16.42 18.78
N ARG A 220 -3.73 16.66 17.95
CA ARG A 220 -5.11 16.23 18.22
C ARG A 220 -5.23 14.70 18.26
N ILE A 221 -4.57 14.00 17.34
CA ILE A 221 -4.54 12.52 17.35
C ILE A 221 -3.94 12.00 18.67
N LEU A 222 -2.77 12.52 19.09
CA LEU A 222 -2.12 12.10 20.33
C LEU A 222 -3.02 12.34 21.55
N GLN A 223 -3.61 13.53 21.64
CA GLN A 223 -4.53 13.88 22.73
C GLN A 223 -5.74 12.93 22.76
N ARG A 224 -6.37 12.69 21.61
CA ARG A 224 -7.55 11.83 21.56
C ARG A 224 -7.23 10.37 21.81
N TYR A 225 -6.06 9.88 21.42
CA TYR A 225 -5.64 8.52 21.78
C TYR A 225 -5.37 8.37 23.28
N ALA A 226 -4.98 9.44 23.97
CA ALA A 226 -4.86 9.43 25.43
C ALA A 226 -6.24 9.50 26.14
N GLU A 227 -7.20 10.26 25.58
CA GLU A 227 -8.56 10.40 26.12
C GLU A 227 -9.48 9.22 25.77
N GLY A 228 -9.16 8.50 24.70
CA GLY A 228 -10.01 7.51 24.06
C GLY A 228 -10.80 8.08 22.89
N THR A 229 -10.94 7.30 21.83
CA THR A 229 -11.70 7.67 20.62
C THR A 229 -12.81 6.68 20.30
N ILE A 230 -13.51 6.92 19.19
CA ILE A 230 -14.39 5.92 18.56
C ILE A 230 -13.67 4.56 18.39
N TRP A 231 -14.45 3.48 18.43
CA TRP A 231 -13.94 2.10 18.35
C TRP A 231 -13.05 1.65 19.51
N GLY A 232 -13.05 2.38 20.63
CA GLY A 232 -12.31 1.99 21.83
C GLY A 232 -10.80 2.08 21.65
N ILE A 233 -10.32 2.96 20.76
CA ILE A 233 -8.88 3.21 20.59
C ILE A 233 -8.43 4.10 21.76
N HIS A 234 -7.54 3.61 22.60
CA HIS A 234 -7.03 4.36 23.75
C HIS A 234 -5.68 3.83 24.24
N ALA A 235 -4.87 4.72 24.82
CA ALA A 235 -3.67 4.34 25.55
C ALA A 235 -4.06 3.71 26.91
N ALA A 236 -3.65 2.47 27.13
CA ALA A 236 -3.83 1.76 28.39
C ALA A 236 -2.81 2.19 29.45
N GLU A 237 -3.01 1.77 30.71
CA GLU A 237 -2.13 2.12 31.84
C GLU A 237 -0.67 1.70 31.64
N ASN A 238 -0.44 0.57 30.95
CA ASN A 238 0.90 0.09 30.60
C ASN A 238 1.54 0.86 29.42
N GLY A 239 0.83 1.82 28.86
CA GLY A 239 1.23 2.69 27.77
C GLY A 239 0.93 2.15 26.36
N LEU A 240 0.53 0.88 26.24
CA LEU A 240 0.17 0.26 24.96
C LEU A 240 -1.16 0.81 24.45
N LEU A 241 -1.30 0.87 23.13
CA LEU A 241 -2.53 1.28 22.47
C LEU A 241 -3.46 0.07 22.30
N SER A 242 -4.60 0.10 22.99
CA SER A 242 -5.69 -0.84 22.82
C SER A 242 -6.64 -0.35 21.74
N ALA A 243 -7.21 -1.25 20.94
CA ALA A 243 -8.23 -0.91 19.96
C ALA A 243 -9.26 -2.03 19.75
N GLY A 244 -10.50 -1.64 19.49
CA GLY A 244 -11.55 -2.54 19.00
C GLY A 244 -12.07 -3.55 20.01
N SER A 245 -12.87 -4.47 19.48
CA SER A 245 -13.41 -5.66 20.15
C SER A 245 -13.37 -6.86 19.20
N ALA A 246 -13.75 -8.05 19.69
CA ALA A 246 -13.83 -9.28 18.90
C ALA A 246 -14.76 -9.18 17.67
N GLN A 247 -15.63 -8.17 17.60
CA GLN A 247 -16.56 -7.92 16.49
C GLN A 247 -16.03 -6.86 15.49
N THR A 248 -14.92 -6.21 15.80
CA THR A 248 -14.35 -5.13 14.97
C THR A 248 -13.20 -5.62 14.09
N HIS A 249 -12.91 -4.87 13.03
CA HIS A 249 -11.87 -5.15 12.03
C HIS A 249 -11.14 -3.84 11.68
N LEU A 250 -10.33 -3.33 12.62
CA LEU A 250 -9.76 -1.98 12.52
C LEU A 250 -8.33 -1.92 11.94
N THR A 251 -7.64 -3.06 11.86
CA THR A 251 -6.27 -3.14 11.32
C THR A 251 -6.30 -3.46 9.84
N TRP A 252 -5.16 -3.39 9.13
CA TRP A 252 -5.08 -3.78 7.71
C TRP A 252 -5.49 -5.23 7.41
N MET A 253 -5.52 -6.12 8.41
CA MET A 253 -6.07 -7.47 8.28
C MET A 253 -7.58 -7.47 8.59
N ASP A 254 -8.40 -6.86 7.72
CA ASP A 254 -9.81 -6.49 8.00
C ASP A 254 -10.89 -7.31 7.28
N ALA A 255 -10.54 -8.45 6.68
CA ALA A 255 -11.53 -9.32 6.03
C ALA A 255 -12.65 -9.81 6.98
N VAL A 256 -13.88 -9.82 6.47
CA VAL A 256 -15.10 -10.20 7.20
C VAL A 256 -15.89 -11.23 6.39
N VAL A 257 -16.33 -12.31 7.04
CA VAL A 257 -17.24 -13.31 6.45
C VAL A 257 -18.47 -13.45 7.35
N ASP A 258 -19.66 -13.33 6.78
CA ASP A 258 -20.94 -13.41 7.50
C ASP A 258 -21.02 -12.49 8.73
N GLY A 259 -20.47 -11.27 8.60
CA GLY A 259 -20.42 -10.27 9.68
C GLY A 259 -19.40 -10.57 10.78
N LYS A 260 -18.54 -11.58 10.62
CA LYS A 260 -17.48 -11.93 11.58
C LYS A 260 -16.10 -11.65 11.00
N PRO A 261 -15.23 -10.92 11.73
CA PRO A 261 -13.84 -10.77 11.33
C PRO A 261 -13.15 -12.14 11.18
N VAL A 262 -12.42 -12.33 10.09
CA VAL A 262 -11.64 -13.56 9.84
C VAL A 262 -10.38 -13.56 10.71
N THR A 263 -9.78 -12.38 10.88
CA THR A 263 -8.59 -12.12 11.68
C THR A 263 -8.90 -11.01 12.69
N PRO A 264 -9.66 -11.31 13.77
CA PRO A 264 -9.92 -10.32 14.81
C PRO A 264 -8.58 -9.95 15.48
N ARG A 265 -8.25 -8.66 15.48
CA ARG A 265 -7.01 -8.14 16.07
C ARG A 265 -7.31 -7.02 17.08
N CYS A 266 -8.15 -7.34 18.05
CA CYS A 266 -8.54 -6.44 19.13
C CYS A 266 -7.56 -6.48 20.32
N GLY A 267 -7.69 -5.54 21.25
CA GLY A 267 -6.75 -5.37 22.33
C GLY A 267 -5.48 -4.71 21.82
N PHE A 268 -4.31 -5.26 22.16
CA PHE A 268 -3.03 -4.76 21.71
C PHE A 268 -2.57 -5.52 20.46
N ALA A 269 -2.57 -4.88 19.29
CA ALA A 269 -1.96 -5.44 18.08
C ALA A 269 -0.49 -5.01 17.96
N VAL A 270 0.40 -5.92 17.56
CA VAL A 270 1.86 -5.72 17.60
C VAL A 270 2.35 -4.60 16.67
N ASP A 271 1.81 -4.54 15.44
CA ASP A 271 2.08 -3.50 14.43
C ASP A 271 1.54 -2.14 14.85
N ILE A 272 0.32 -2.11 15.38
CA ILE A 272 -0.30 -0.88 15.89
C ILE A 272 0.53 -0.30 17.03
N ASN A 273 1.01 -1.14 17.93
CA ASN A 273 1.87 -0.69 19.03
C ASN A 273 3.28 -0.30 18.58
N ALA A 274 3.82 -0.95 17.55
CA ALA A 274 5.06 -0.51 16.91
C ALA A 274 4.92 0.87 16.25
N LEU A 275 3.81 1.10 15.52
CA LEU A 275 3.48 2.38 14.92
C LEU A 275 3.24 3.45 15.99
N TRP A 276 2.57 3.10 17.08
CA TRP A 276 2.32 4.00 18.20
C TRP A 276 3.61 4.43 18.90
N TYR A 277 4.50 3.47 19.20
CA TYR A 277 5.84 3.78 19.71
C TYR A 277 6.60 4.73 18.78
N ASN A 278 6.60 4.45 17.49
CA ASN A 278 7.24 5.30 16.49
C ASN A 278 6.63 6.70 16.44
N ALA A 279 5.29 6.82 16.52
CA ALA A 279 4.58 8.09 16.55
C ALA A 279 4.95 8.93 17.79
N LEU A 280 5.04 8.31 18.98
CA LEU A 280 5.44 8.97 20.22
C LEU A 280 6.88 9.48 20.17
N CYS A 281 7.82 8.64 19.72
CA CYS A 281 9.22 9.05 19.54
C CYS A 281 9.32 10.22 18.56
N PHE A 282 8.66 10.11 17.39
CA PHE A 282 8.68 11.15 16.38
C PHE A 282 8.02 12.45 16.85
N ALA A 283 6.91 12.36 17.59
CA ALA A 283 6.27 13.54 18.19
C ALA A 283 7.17 14.23 19.23
N SER A 284 7.92 13.46 20.03
CA SER A 284 8.93 13.99 20.96
C SER A 284 10.06 14.73 20.21
N GLU A 285 10.51 14.21 19.06
CA GLU A 285 11.49 14.90 18.20
C GLU A 285 10.95 16.21 17.63
N LEU A 286 9.71 16.21 17.11
CA LEU A 286 9.08 17.41 16.56
C LEU A 286 8.81 18.47 17.62
N SER A 287 8.35 18.06 18.81
CA SER A 287 8.14 18.94 19.96
C SER A 287 9.42 19.71 20.32
N ARG A 288 10.55 19.00 20.46
CA ARG A 288 11.87 19.63 20.70
C ARG A 288 12.29 20.53 19.54
N ARG A 289 12.09 20.08 18.30
CA ARG A 289 12.46 20.83 17.10
C ARG A 289 11.72 22.17 16.99
N PHE A 290 10.43 22.16 17.31
CA PHE A 290 9.57 23.34 17.18
C PHE A 290 9.51 24.20 18.45
N GLY A 291 10.15 23.76 19.54
CA GLY A 291 10.08 24.42 20.85
C GLY A 291 8.66 24.44 21.42
N ASP A 292 7.91 23.35 21.23
CA ASP A 292 6.52 23.20 21.65
C ASP A 292 6.43 22.16 22.78
N ASP A 293 6.21 22.61 24.02
CA ASP A 293 6.17 21.75 25.23
C ASP A 293 4.86 20.93 25.36
N PHE A 294 4.09 20.76 24.27
CA PHE A 294 2.77 20.13 24.28
C PHE A 294 2.72 18.77 25.00
N PHE A 295 3.74 17.92 24.86
CA PHE A 295 3.84 16.66 25.58
C PHE A 295 5.30 16.23 25.83
N ALA A 296 5.67 16.02 27.09
CA ALA A 296 6.93 15.39 27.47
C ALA A 296 6.75 13.86 27.52
N PHE A 297 7.20 13.16 26.47
CA PHE A 297 6.99 11.71 26.32
C PHE A 297 8.11 10.83 26.87
N ASP A 298 9.25 11.39 27.32
CA ASP A 298 10.46 10.60 27.54
C ASP A 298 10.30 9.49 28.59
N GLU A 299 9.66 9.79 29.72
CA GLU A 299 9.34 8.77 30.74
C GLU A 299 8.31 7.74 30.24
N TYR A 300 7.36 8.19 29.43
CA TYR A 300 6.34 7.32 28.83
C TYR A 300 6.95 6.35 27.81
N ILE A 301 7.83 6.83 26.94
CA ILE A 301 8.57 6.05 25.94
C ILE A 301 9.42 4.98 26.63
N GLY A 302 10.13 5.34 27.71
CA GLY A 302 10.95 4.39 28.47
C GLY A 302 10.13 3.24 29.08
N ARG A 303 8.95 3.54 29.65
CA ARG A 303 8.03 2.50 30.16
C ARG A 303 7.44 1.66 29.03
N PHE A 304 7.08 2.30 27.91
CA PHE A 304 6.50 1.61 26.76
C PHE A 304 7.39 0.50 26.23
N GLN A 305 8.71 0.72 26.11
CA GLN A 305 9.64 -0.29 25.60
C GLN A 305 9.56 -1.60 26.41
N ASN A 306 9.55 -1.48 27.75
CA ASN A 306 9.44 -2.63 28.63
C ASN A 306 8.07 -3.30 28.48
N SER A 307 6.99 -2.53 28.54
CA SER A 307 5.61 -3.04 28.36
C SER A 307 5.44 -3.77 27.03
N PHE A 308 6.01 -3.25 25.94
CA PHE A 308 5.94 -3.86 24.61
C PHE A 308 6.61 -5.23 24.59
N VAL A 309 7.84 -5.33 25.13
CA VAL A 309 8.58 -6.59 25.17
C VAL A 309 7.87 -7.59 26.08
N ASP A 310 7.46 -7.17 27.29
CA ASP A 310 6.78 -8.03 28.26
C ASP A 310 5.44 -8.57 27.73
N THR A 311 4.76 -7.79 26.89
CA THR A 311 3.45 -8.16 26.33
C THR A 311 3.59 -9.07 25.11
N PHE A 312 4.49 -8.76 24.18
CA PHE A 312 4.51 -9.41 22.86
C PHE A 312 5.61 -10.47 22.69
N TRP A 313 6.67 -10.48 23.50
CA TRP A 313 7.80 -11.39 23.26
C TRP A 313 7.45 -12.84 23.59
N TYR A 314 7.42 -13.69 22.56
CA TYR A 314 7.23 -15.13 22.71
C TYR A 314 8.59 -15.85 22.74
N GLY A 315 9.14 -16.01 23.95
CA GLY A 315 10.50 -16.53 24.16
C GLY A 315 10.76 -17.93 23.58
N ALA A 316 9.77 -18.83 23.60
CA ALA A 316 9.94 -20.18 23.05
C ALA A 316 10.02 -20.21 21.52
N GLY A 317 9.39 -19.25 20.84
CA GLY A 317 9.47 -19.10 19.38
C GLY A 317 10.58 -18.17 18.92
N GLY A 318 11.05 -17.26 19.78
CA GLY A 318 12.06 -16.26 19.42
C GLY A 318 11.49 -15.16 18.50
N TYR A 319 10.22 -14.81 18.65
CA TYR A 319 9.55 -13.79 17.84
C TYR A 319 8.45 -13.08 18.66
N LEU A 320 7.77 -12.10 18.05
CA LEU A 320 6.66 -11.39 18.69
C LEU A 320 5.32 -12.06 18.35
N GLY A 321 4.46 -12.28 19.35
CA GLY A 321 3.06 -12.63 19.11
C GLY A 321 2.31 -11.51 18.40
N ASP A 322 1.24 -11.85 17.68
CA ASP A 322 0.54 -10.91 16.79
C ASP A 322 -0.38 -9.94 17.56
N THR A 323 -1.08 -10.45 18.56
CA THR A 323 -2.02 -9.68 19.38
C THR A 323 -1.97 -10.13 20.83
N TRP A 324 -2.31 -9.24 21.75
CA TRP A 324 -2.56 -9.55 23.14
C TRP A 324 -3.93 -9.02 23.52
N ASP A 325 -4.78 -9.89 24.04
CA ASP A 325 -6.11 -9.53 24.53
C ASP A 325 -6.44 -10.30 25.80
N ASN A 326 -6.93 -9.59 26.82
CA ASN A 326 -7.41 -10.17 28.08
C ASN A 326 -6.45 -11.21 28.73
N GLY A 327 -5.14 -10.94 28.71
CA GLY A 327 -4.13 -11.84 29.30
C GLY A 327 -3.65 -12.97 28.39
N VAL A 328 -4.12 -13.03 27.14
CA VAL A 328 -3.76 -14.08 26.18
C VAL A 328 -2.96 -13.47 25.04
N LEU A 329 -1.76 -14.02 24.80
CA LEU A 329 -0.91 -13.69 23.65
C LEU A 329 -1.24 -14.65 22.49
N ASP A 330 -1.60 -14.10 21.34
CA ASP A 330 -1.68 -14.84 20.09
C ASP A 330 -0.28 -15.08 19.54
N ILE A 331 0.17 -16.33 19.59
CA ILE A 331 1.50 -16.76 19.15
C ILE A 331 1.57 -17.10 17.65
N SER A 332 0.50 -16.84 16.88
CA SER A 332 0.47 -16.99 15.44
C SER A 332 1.60 -16.21 14.78
N LEU A 333 2.46 -16.88 14.03
CA LEU A 333 3.58 -16.23 13.34
C LEU A 333 3.06 -15.48 12.10
N ARG A 334 2.96 -14.14 12.23
CA ARG A 334 2.43 -13.22 11.22
C ARG A 334 3.46 -12.15 10.86
N PRO A 335 3.36 -11.50 9.68
CA PRO A 335 4.36 -10.55 9.22
C PRO A 335 4.30 -9.21 9.96
N ASN A 336 3.23 -8.91 10.70
CA ASN A 336 2.98 -7.62 11.36
C ASN A 336 4.14 -7.17 12.27
N MET A 337 4.80 -8.13 12.93
CA MET A 337 5.95 -7.87 13.80
C MET A 337 7.14 -7.24 13.07
N ILE A 338 7.23 -7.36 11.74
CA ILE A 338 8.32 -6.76 10.96
C ILE A 338 8.32 -5.23 11.09
N LEU A 339 7.15 -4.61 11.33
CA LEU A 339 7.04 -3.17 11.52
C LEU A 339 7.74 -2.70 12.80
N ALA A 340 7.78 -3.52 13.85
CA ALA A 340 8.53 -3.23 15.07
C ALA A 340 10.05 -3.12 14.83
N VAL A 341 10.56 -3.61 13.69
CA VAL A 341 11.97 -3.53 13.29
C VAL A 341 12.18 -2.51 12.16
N SER A 342 11.25 -2.45 11.20
CA SER A 342 11.39 -1.61 10.01
C SER A 342 11.17 -0.13 10.25
N LEU A 343 10.38 0.25 11.26
CA LEU A 343 10.13 1.66 11.59
C LEU A 343 11.40 2.36 12.11
N PRO A 344 11.55 3.69 11.90
CA PRO A 344 12.73 4.43 12.36
C PRO A 344 13.03 4.27 13.86
N HIS A 345 11.98 4.24 14.69
CA HIS A 345 12.09 3.90 16.11
C HIS A 345 11.55 2.50 16.37
N SER A 346 12.32 1.70 17.10
CA SER A 346 11.98 0.33 17.45
C SER A 346 11.99 0.15 18.97
N PRO A 347 10.96 -0.48 19.57
CA PRO A 347 10.93 -0.78 20.99
C PRO A 347 11.82 -1.99 21.36
N LEU A 348 12.40 -2.68 20.38
CA LEU A 348 13.20 -3.89 20.58
C LEU A 348 14.70 -3.56 20.68
N ASP A 349 15.45 -4.39 21.41
CA ASP A 349 16.90 -4.43 21.34
C ASP A 349 17.41 -5.09 20.04
N ALA A 350 18.72 -5.01 19.80
CA ALA A 350 19.33 -5.51 18.57
C ALA A 350 19.16 -7.03 18.35
N GLU A 351 19.22 -7.82 19.43
CA GLU A 351 19.10 -9.27 19.37
C GLU A 351 17.68 -9.70 18.97
N LYS A 352 16.66 -9.15 19.65
CA LYS A 352 15.25 -9.42 19.34
C LYS A 352 14.88 -8.98 17.93
N ARG A 353 15.42 -7.85 17.44
CA ARG A 353 15.23 -7.42 16.05
C ARG A 353 15.75 -8.47 15.07
N ALA A 354 16.96 -8.99 15.29
CA ALA A 354 17.55 -10.01 14.42
C ALA A 354 16.74 -11.32 14.43
N LEU A 355 16.25 -11.74 15.59
CA LEU A 355 15.40 -12.92 15.75
C LEU A 355 14.05 -12.78 15.03
N VAL A 356 13.38 -11.62 15.17
CA VAL A 356 12.13 -11.32 14.45
C VAL A 356 12.34 -11.40 12.93
N VAL A 357 13.38 -10.75 12.40
CA VAL A 357 13.68 -10.77 10.97
C VAL A 357 13.95 -12.19 10.47
N ARG A 358 14.69 -12.99 11.24
CA ARG A 358 14.96 -14.39 10.92
C ARG A 358 13.66 -15.20 10.83
N ALA A 359 12.79 -15.10 11.82
CA ALA A 359 11.52 -15.83 11.84
C ALA A 359 10.63 -15.46 10.63
N VAL A 360 10.54 -14.17 10.27
CA VAL A 360 9.83 -13.73 9.06
C VAL A 360 10.48 -14.30 7.79
N GLN A 361 11.80 -14.23 7.70
CA GLN A 361 12.53 -14.72 6.52
C GLN A 361 12.35 -16.22 6.30
N GLU A 362 12.38 -17.02 7.37
CA GLU A 362 12.33 -18.48 7.28
C GLU A 362 10.93 -19.01 6.94
N ASP A 363 9.87 -18.44 7.53
CA ASP A 363 8.53 -19.01 7.41
C ASP A 363 7.61 -18.22 6.44
N LEU A 364 7.79 -16.91 6.34
CA LEU A 364 6.82 -16.04 5.67
C LEU A 364 7.30 -15.52 4.32
N LEU A 365 8.61 -15.39 4.10
CA LEU A 365 9.13 -14.84 2.86
C LEU A 365 8.87 -15.78 1.67
N THR A 366 8.40 -15.20 0.57
CA THR A 366 8.20 -15.87 -0.72
C THR A 366 8.83 -15.04 -1.84
N PRO A 367 8.92 -15.56 -3.07
CA PRO A 367 9.36 -14.78 -4.22
C PRO A 367 8.48 -13.57 -4.57
N ARG A 368 7.25 -13.46 -4.02
CA ARG A 368 6.27 -12.40 -4.35
C ARG A 368 6.02 -11.42 -3.20
N GLY A 369 6.48 -11.72 -1.99
CA GLY A 369 6.11 -10.97 -0.78
C GLY A 369 6.15 -11.82 0.48
N LEU A 370 5.52 -11.33 1.56
CA LEU A 370 5.37 -12.09 2.79
C LEU A 370 4.00 -12.75 2.87
N ARG A 371 3.94 -14.01 3.31
CA ARG A 371 2.71 -14.68 3.74
C ARG A 371 2.14 -13.98 4.97
N THR A 372 0.82 -13.89 5.03
CA THR A 372 0.07 -13.32 6.16
C THR A 372 0.01 -14.22 7.40
N LEU A 373 0.32 -15.52 7.24
CA LEU A 373 0.38 -16.51 8.32
C LEU A 373 1.38 -17.61 7.94
N SER A 374 2.10 -18.16 8.94
CA SER A 374 3.03 -19.27 8.72
C SER A 374 2.31 -20.51 8.16
N PRO A 375 2.88 -21.20 7.16
CA PRO A 375 2.36 -22.48 6.67
C PRO A 375 2.32 -23.60 7.72
N LYS A 376 3.01 -23.42 8.85
CA LYS A 376 2.99 -24.36 9.99
C LYS A 376 1.74 -24.20 10.86
N ASP A 377 0.99 -23.11 10.70
CA ASP A 377 -0.23 -22.85 11.46
C ASP A 377 -1.40 -23.69 10.91
N PRO A 378 -2.20 -24.35 11.76
CA PRO A 378 -3.37 -25.12 11.32
C PRO A 378 -4.43 -24.29 10.57
N SER A 379 -4.46 -22.97 10.78
CA SER A 379 -5.40 -22.05 10.12
C SER A 379 -4.90 -21.57 8.76
N TYR A 380 -3.71 -22.00 8.32
CA TYR A 380 -3.11 -21.59 7.06
C TYR A 380 -3.97 -21.97 5.84
N ARG A 381 -4.16 -21.01 4.94
CA ARG A 381 -4.85 -21.11 3.66
C ARG A 381 -3.96 -20.50 2.57
N GLY A 382 -3.24 -21.35 1.85
CA GLY A 382 -2.30 -20.94 0.80
C GLY A 382 -2.93 -20.55 -0.53
N ARG A 383 -4.26 -20.68 -0.70
CA ARG A 383 -4.98 -20.32 -1.93
C ARG A 383 -6.09 -19.32 -1.63
N CYS A 384 -6.06 -18.17 -2.31
CA CYS A 384 -7.10 -17.14 -2.22
C CYS A 384 -7.94 -17.15 -3.52
N ALA A 385 -8.81 -18.15 -3.64
CA ALA A 385 -9.61 -18.40 -4.84
C ALA A 385 -11.03 -18.88 -4.49
N GLY A 386 -11.89 -18.98 -5.50
CA GLY A 386 -13.29 -19.38 -5.34
C GLY A 386 -14.20 -18.17 -5.12
N ASP A 387 -15.33 -18.40 -4.45
CA ASP A 387 -16.31 -17.37 -4.12
C ASP A 387 -15.78 -16.34 -3.11
N GLN A 388 -16.58 -15.30 -2.85
CA GLN A 388 -16.19 -14.23 -1.93
C GLN A 388 -15.85 -14.75 -0.53
N ALA A 389 -16.69 -15.60 0.06
CA ALA A 389 -16.46 -16.14 1.40
C ALA A 389 -15.14 -16.94 1.48
N SER A 390 -14.82 -17.75 0.46
CA SER A 390 -13.58 -18.52 0.40
C SER A 390 -12.35 -17.64 0.29
N ARG A 391 -12.41 -16.60 -0.55
CA ARG A 391 -11.32 -15.62 -0.71
C ARG A 391 -11.11 -14.80 0.55
N ASP A 392 -12.18 -14.23 1.11
CA ASP A 392 -12.12 -13.39 2.30
C ASP A 392 -11.59 -14.18 3.51
N SER A 393 -11.95 -15.47 3.61
CA SER A 393 -11.41 -16.36 4.63
C SER A 393 -9.90 -16.66 4.47
N ALA A 394 -9.34 -16.58 3.26
CA ALA A 394 -7.92 -16.79 2.99
C ALA A 394 -7.09 -15.49 2.94
N TYR A 395 -7.76 -14.35 2.79
CA TYR A 395 -7.19 -13.03 2.47
C TYR A 395 -6.04 -12.60 3.39
N HIS A 396 -6.15 -12.92 4.67
CA HIS A 396 -5.11 -12.71 5.68
C HIS A 396 -4.75 -14.00 6.45
N GLN A 397 -4.96 -15.18 5.86
CA GLN A 397 -4.68 -16.47 6.48
C GLN A 397 -3.65 -17.30 5.74
N GLY A 398 -2.75 -16.67 4.97
CA GLY A 398 -1.69 -17.38 4.24
C GLY A 398 -1.37 -16.76 2.88
N THR A 399 -2.28 -15.95 2.35
CA THR A 399 -2.09 -15.10 1.19
C THR A 399 -0.86 -14.21 1.33
N VAL A 400 -0.14 -14.01 0.23
CA VAL A 400 1.09 -13.23 0.14
C VAL A 400 0.80 -11.79 -0.25
N TRP A 401 1.42 -10.84 0.45
CA TRP A 401 1.28 -9.40 0.22
C TRP A 401 2.63 -8.78 -0.18
N PRO A 402 2.76 -8.17 -1.38
CA PRO A 402 4.03 -7.63 -1.86
C PRO A 402 4.48 -6.34 -1.18
N TRP A 403 3.56 -5.47 -0.75
CA TRP A 403 3.92 -4.20 -0.09
C TRP A 403 4.81 -4.42 1.15
N LEU A 404 4.65 -5.57 1.83
CA LEU A 404 5.45 -6.00 2.98
C LEU A 404 6.93 -6.25 2.65
N LEU A 405 7.31 -6.36 1.38
CA LEU A 405 8.71 -6.43 0.98
C LEU A 405 9.47 -5.17 1.41
N SER A 406 8.82 -4.00 1.38
CA SER A 406 9.47 -2.74 1.80
C SER A 406 9.89 -2.74 3.27
N PRO A 407 8.97 -2.95 4.24
CA PRO A 407 9.36 -3.02 5.63
C PRO A 407 10.26 -4.23 5.93
N PHE A 408 10.06 -5.38 5.27
CA PHE A 408 10.97 -6.53 5.39
C PHE A 408 12.40 -6.17 4.97
N GLY A 409 12.58 -5.61 3.78
CA GLY A 409 13.90 -5.26 3.26
C GLY A 409 14.60 -4.21 4.13
N GLU A 410 13.87 -3.23 4.64
CA GLU A 410 14.42 -2.24 5.58
C GLU A 410 14.83 -2.87 6.91
N ALA A 411 13.99 -3.72 7.50
CA ALA A 411 14.32 -4.46 8.71
C ALA A 411 15.53 -5.38 8.49
N TYR A 412 15.57 -6.10 7.36
CA TYR A 412 16.66 -6.99 6.98
C TYR A 412 17.99 -6.24 6.87
N LEU A 413 18.01 -5.06 6.23
CA LEU A 413 19.20 -4.21 6.14
C LEU A 413 19.65 -3.65 7.49
N LYS A 414 18.72 -3.36 8.41
CA LYS A 414 19.02 -2.84 9.75
C LYS A 414 19.75 -3.85 10.62
N VAL A 415 19.35 -5.11 10.55
CA VAL A 415 19.92 -6.18 11.40
C VAL A 415 21.11 -6.91 10.77
N SER A 416 21.36 -6.69 9.47
CA SER A 416 22.45 -7.35 8.76
C SER A 416 23.81 -6.75 9.10
N GLU A 417 24.75 -7.59 9.52
CA GLU A 417 26.16 -7.23 9.68
C GLU A 417 26.80 -6.91 8.33
N ASP A 418 26.60 -7.79 7.34
CA ASP A 418 27.03 -7.55 5.95
C ASP A 418 25.90 -6.92 5.13
N ARG A 419 25.85 -5.59 5.18
CA ARG A 419 24.89 -4.80 4.40
C ARG A 419 25.06 -4.96 2.89
N SER A 420 26.25 -5.30 2.39
CA SER A 420 26.48 -5.50 0.95
C SER A 420 25.79 -6.77 0.47
N ARG A 421 26.03 -7.88 1.17
CA ARG A 421 25.35 -9.15 0.91
C ARG A 421 23.84 -9.05 1.06
N ALA A 422 23.38 -8.33 2.09
CA ALA A 422 21.96 -8.11 2.30
C ALA A 422 21.30 -7.34 1.14
N ARG A 423 21.97 -6.31 0.61
CA ARG A 423 21.52 -5.59 -0.59
C ARG A 423 21.49 -6.51 -1.80
N SER A 424 22.53 -7.30 -2.04
CA SER A 424 22.57 -8.23 -3.19
C SER A 424 21.39 -9.22 -3.15
N PHE A 425 21.08 -9.76 -1.97
CA PHE A 425 19.92 -10.63 -1.78
C PHE A 425 18.60 -9.93 -2.11
N LEU A 426 18.35 -8.75 -1.54
CA LEU A 426 17.11 -8.01 -1.76
C LEU A 426 16.96 -7.54 -3.22
N THR A 427 18.03 -7.06 -3.85
CA THR A 427 18.02 -6.67 -5.26
C THR A 427 17.70 -7.87 -6.16
N ALA A 428 18.27 -9.04 -5.89
CA ALA A 428 17.97 -10.26 -6.63
C ALA A 428 16.50 -10.68 -6.46
N LEU A 429 15.99 -10.66 -5.22
CA LEU A 429 14.59 -10.96 -4.91
C LEU A 429 13.63 -10.06 -5.70
N LEU A 430 13.86 -8.74 -5.68
CA LEU A 430 13.02 -7.79 -6.41
C LEU A 430 13.13 -7.97 -7.93
N ARG A 431 14.34 -8.19 -8.44
CA ARG A 431 14.55 -8.40 -9.88
C ARG A 431 13.81 -9.63 -10.38
N ASP A 432 13.94 -10.77 -9.69
CA ASP A 432 13.30 -12.02 -10.10
C ASP A 432 11.78 -11.94 -9.97
N PHE A 433 11.28 -11.26 -8.93
CA PHE A 433 9.86 -10.96 -8.77
C PHE A 433 9.32 -10.15 -9.96
N LEU A 434 9.95 -9.01 -10.28
CA LEU A 434 9.47 -8.11 -11.31
C LEU A 434 9.63 -8.68 -12.72
N ARG A 435 10.73 -9.38 -13.00
CA ARG A 435 10.99 -10.01 -14.30
C ARG A 435 9.83 -10.91 -14.73
N SER A 436 9.28 -11.66 -13.79
CA SER A 436 8.15 -12.56 -14.03
C SER A 436 6.82 -11.80 -13.97
N HIS A 437 6.56 -11.03 -12.91
CA HIS A 437 5.22 -10.51 -12.65
C HIS A 437 4.74 -9.42 -13.60
N LEU A 438 5.63 -8.54 -14.09
CA LEU A 438 5.23 -7.36 -14.88
C LEU A 438 4.54 -7.73 -16.21
N HIS A 439 4.53 -9.01 -16.58
CA HIS A 439 3.89 -9.55 -17.78
C HIS A 439 2.75 -10.56 -17.48
N GLU A 440 2.44 -10.85 -16.22
CA GLU A 440 1.50 -11.91 -15.82
C GLU A 440 0.04 -11.45 -15.68
N ALA A 441 -0.19 -10.32 -15.00
CA ALA A 441 -1.52 -9.80 -14.70
C ALA A 441 -1.68 -8.35 -15.21
N GLY A 442 -1.56 -7.36 -14.32
CA GLY A 442 -1.56 -5.95 -14.72
C GLY A 442 -0.24 -5.56 -15.37
N LEU A 443 -0.23 -5.39 -16.70
CA LEU A 443 0.99 -5.07 -17.45
C LEU A 443 1.72 -3.86 -16.87
N GLY A 444 2.99 -4.06 -16.51
CA GLY A 444 3.84 -3.02 -15.94
C GLY A 444 3.52 -2.59 -14.51
N SER A 445 2.62 -3.30 -13.82
CA SER A 445 2.21 -3.02 -12.43
C SER A 445 2.37 -4.25 -11.54
N ILE A 446 2.05 -4.10 -10.25
CA ILE A 446 2.11 -5.17 -9.26
C ILE A 446 0.70 -5.44 -8.73
N SER A 447 0.30 -6.71 -8.73
CA SER A 447 -0.99 -7.16 -8.20
C SER A 447 -1.05 -7.02 -6.69
N GLU A 448 -2.26 -6.95 -6.16
CA GLU A 448 -2.54 -6.77 -4.74
C GLU A 448 -2.00 -7.89 -3.86
N ILE A 449 -2.31 -9.12 -4.24
CA ILE A 449 -2.01 -10.32 -3.47
C ILE A 449 -1.61 -11.47 -4.38
N PHE A 450 -0.97 -12.46 -3.78
CA PHE A 450 -0.60 -13.70 -4.43
C PHE A 450 -1.00 -14.88 -3.56
N ASP A 451 -1.26 -16.02 -4.19
CA ASP A 451 -1.42 -17.27 -3.45
C ASP A 451 -0.17 -17.55 -2.58
N GLY A 452 -0.40 -18.01 -1.36
CA GLY A 452 0.65 -18.37 -0.42
C GLY A 452 1.46 -19.61 -0.84
N ASP A 453 0.84 -20.51 -1.58
CA ASP A 453 1.48 -21.72 -2.10
C ASP A 453 1.98 -21.54 -3.54
N PRO A 454 3.11 -22.16 -3.92
CA PRO A 454 3.57 -22.20 -5.30
C PRO A 454 2.46 -22.67 -6.26
N PRO A 455 2.29 -22.08 -7.45
CA PRO A 455 3.24 -21.18 -8.11
C PRO A 455 3.08 -19.69 -7.75
N HIS A 456 2.36 -19.35 -6.67
CA HIS A 456 2.07 -17.97 -6.27
C HIS A 456 1.34 -17.20 -7.38
N GLU A 457 0.15 -17.68 -7.76
CA GLU A 457 -0.68 -16.98 -8.75
C GLU A 457 -1.12 -15.61 -8.23
N ALA A 458 -1.13 -14.62 -9.13
CA ALA A 458 -1.63 -13.29 -8.82
C ALA A 458 -3.15 -13.32 -8.56
N ARG A 459 -3.58 -12.60 -7.53
CA ARG A 459 -4.97 -12.49 -7.06
C ARG A 459 -5.28 -11.03 -6.72
N GLY A 460 -6.53 -10.78 -6.36
CA GLY A 460 -6.98 -9.44 -6.00
C GLY A 460 -6.88 -8.48 -7.18
N CYS A 461 -6.67 -7.20 -6.90
CA CYS A 461 -6.60 -6.20 -7.94
C CYS A 461 -5.30 -6.34 -8.75
N ILE A 462 -5.37 -6.10 -10.06
CA ILE A 462 -4.25 -6.36 -10.98
C ILE A 462 -3.11 -5.33 -10.86
N ALA A 463 -3.40 -4.19 -10.24
CA ALA A 463 -2.47 -3.08 -10.06
C ALA A 463 -2.77 -2.39 -8.74
N GLN A 464 -1.88 -2.51 -7.75
CA GLN A 464 -2.09 -2.06 -6.38
C GLN A 464 -1.05 -1.02 -5.95
N ALA A 465 -1.51 0.12 -5.44
CA ALA A 465 -0.69 1.30 -5.21
C ALA A 465 0.44 1.06 -4.21
N TRP A 466 0.12 0.54 -3.02
CA TRP A 466 1.06 0.28 -1.94
C TRP A 466 2.09 -0.82 -2.25
N SER A 467 1.77 -1.79 -3.10
CA SER A 467 2.76 -2.77 -3.59
C SER A 467 3.75 -2.13 -4.55
N VAL A 468 3.27 -1.35 -5.52
CA VAL A 468 4.15 -0.59 -6.44
C VAL A 468 5.00 0.40 -5.64
N ALA A 469 4.39 1.15 -4.72
CA ALA A 469 5.06 2.12 -3.88
C ALA A 469 6.10 1.48 -2.95
N GLY A 470 5.75 0.36 -2.31
CA GLY A 470 6.62 -0.37 -1.40
C GLY A 470 7.87 -0.88 -2.09
N VAL A 471 7.73 -1.45 -3.29
CA VAL A 471 8.85 -1.91 -4.11
C VAL A 471 9.72 -0.75 -4.60
N LEU A 472 9.11 0.34 -5.11
CA LEU A 472 9.85 1.55 -5.51
C LEU A 472 10.64 2.15 -4.33
N ARG A 473 10.02 2.23 -3.15
CA ARG A 473 10.67 2.69 -1.92
C ARG A 473 11.82 1.78 -1.52
N LEU A 474 11.68 0.45 -1.62
CA LEU A 474 12.78 -0.45 -1.29
C LEU A 474 13.94 -0.31 -2.29
N TYR A 475 13.66 -0.21 -3.59
CA TYR A 475 14.69 0.09 -4.59
C TYR A 475 15.43 1.40 -4.28
N ARG A 476 14.70 2.44 -3.84
CA ARG A 476 15.29 3.71 -3.41
C ARG A 476 16.27 3.54 -2.26
N ILE A 477 15.90 2.76 -1.24
CA ILE A 477 16.75 2.47 -0.07
C ILE A 477 18.01 1.71 -0.48
N LEU A 478 17.85 0.73 -1.37
CA LEU A 478 18.95 -0.07 -1.89
C LEU A 478 19.95 0.77 -2.71
N SER A 479 19.46 1.78 -3.44
CA SER A 479 20.31 2.68 -4.23
C SER A 479 21.03 3.74 -3.37
N ASP A 480 20.33 4.41 -2.44
CA ASP A 480 20.92 5.48 -1.60
C ASP A 480 22.10 5.02 -0.76
N ALA A 481 22.03 3.77 -0.30
CA ALA A 481 23.01 3.23 0.60
C ALA A 481 24.31 2.83 -0.15
N ALA A 482 24.30 2.82 -1.49
CA ALA A 482 25.50 2.71 -2.33
C ALA A 482 26.23 4.06 -2.48
N ASP A 483 25.53 5.19 -2.32
CA ASP A 483 26.07 6.54 -2.50
C ASP A 483 26.66 7.14 -1.21
N ARG A 484 26.46 6.52 -0.04
CA ARG A 484 27.08 6.94 1.22
C ARG A 484 28.43 6.22 1.40
N PRO A 485 29.58 6.92 1.43
CA PRO A 485 30.84 6.29 1.79
C PRO A 485 30.72 5.67 3.18
N GLN A 486 31.25 4.45 3.34
CA GLN A 486 31.30 3.77 4.63
C GLN A 486 32.19 4.61 5.56
N THR A 487 31.58 5.35 6.48
CA THR A 487 32.26 6.02 7.60
C THR A 487 32.25 5.13 8.83
#